data_AF-C6ADB0-F1
#
_entry.id   AF-C6ADB0-F1
#
_cell.length_a   1.000
_cell.length_b   1.000
_cell.length_c   1.000
_cell.angle_alpha   90.00
_cell.angle_beta   90.00
_cell.angle_gamma   90.00
#
_symmetry.space_group_name_H-M   'P 1'
#
loop_
_entity.id
_entity.type
_entity.pdbx_description
1 polymer ?
#
loop_
_entity_poly.entity_id
_entity_poly.type
_entity_poly.pdbx_seq_one_letter_code
_entity_poly.pdbx_strand_id
1 'polypeptide(L)'
;MTKTKKLDMELPKEGRFISSEFPILRENLTKIDQAMMEVEEKVDEKAPSKHTHSISEITDLEAALKAKMAADKTFTFADLSDIEGAKDAANNYVLYKSSNNHFTFGSAISLLGTHQHKTEDIVGLDDFRAKINEDLTAYGRLKQANEWQNYNKFTSKVTMSGGLELLGNSSFNLIHNNKVVSSLSTTGSMLKGPLKVDGAEVYSKNEALVALQEIRDEITKLRKATSPLEILMTESGAIPWPEGMTDNTGIEIWAWGGGGGGGDGAKGKSSYGGGGGSGGQSVYVKIKASQLKSAKIIEIGRGGRGASPGGGGGVGGYTRIEGIITAYGGAGGGGGGSGGVSSFNGSFGGDASSNGYRGSSFIYAGGNGGNGGSGHGGNSFFGGVGGGGAGANNGNGGYGGESHKGGRGGKGCKGSGQGGGGGGGYFPGEDGGVGKGENGGNGAVLLIFFI
;
A
#
# COMPACT_ATOMS: atom_id res chain seq x y z
N MET A 1 -81.21 52.65 5.33
CA MET A 1 -80.36 51.88 4.40
C MET A 1 -79.34 51.09 5.20
N THR A 2 -79.07 49.84 4.82
CA THR A 2 -78.09 48.99 5.51
C THR A 2 -76.70 49.33 4.99
N LYS A 3 -75.74 49.62 5.87
CA LYS A 3 -74.37 50.01 5.52
C LYS A 3 -73.33 49.09 6.15
N THR A 4 -72.12 49.05 5.60
CA THR A 4 -71.00 48.28 6.18
C THR A 4 -70.42 48.97 7.41
N LYS A 5 -69.93 48.19 8.38
CA LYS A 5 -69.52 48.70 9.70
C LYS A 5 -68.23 49.55 9.69
N LYS A 6 -67.26 49.23 8.83
CA LYS A 6 -65.92 49.86 8.85
C LYS A 6 -65.79 51.06 7.92
N LEU A 7 -66.39 50.99 6.72
CA LEU A 7 -66.24 52.00 5.67
C LEU A 7 -67.55 52.75 5.37
N ASP A 8 -68.61 52.48 6.15
CA ASP A 8 -69.95 53.07 5.99
C ASP A 8 -70.49 53.03 4.55
N MET A 9 -70.21 51.93 3.85
CA MET A 9 -70.61 51.73 2.45
C MET A 9 -72.05 51.24 2.36
N GLU A 10 -72.85 51.83 1.48
CA GLU A 10 -74.25 51.43 1.32
C GLU A 10 -74.38 50.11 0.56
N LEU A 11 -75.16 49.17 1.09
CA LEU A 11 -75.39 47.89 0.43
C LEU A 11 -76.43 48.03 -0.70
N PRO A 12 -76.27 47.28 -1.81
CA PRO A 12 -77.27 47.27 -2.88
C PRO A 12 -78.65 46.89 -2.36
N LYS A 13 -79.71 47.55 -2.87
CA LYS A 13 -81.08 47.27 -2.47
C LYS A 13 -81.91 46.74 -3.64
N GLU A 14 -82.50 45.57 -3.46
CA GLU A 14 -83.37 44.94 -4.46
C GLU A 14 -84.58 45.83 -4.78
N GLY A 15 -84.89 45.98 -6.07
CA GLY A 15 -85.95 46.86 -6.58
C GLY A 15 -85.58 48.34 -6.78
N ARG A 16 -84.37 48.78 -6.43
CA ARG A 16 -83.88 50.12 -6.79
C ARG A 16 -83.46 50.15 -8.27
N PHE A 17 -83.81 51.22 -8.99
CA PHE A 17 -83.39 51.37 -10.38
C PHE A 17 -81.87 51.38 -10.50
N ILE A 18 -81.35 50.70 -11.53
CA ILE A 18 -79.91 50.56 -11.78
C ILE A 18 -79.23 51.93 -11.91
N SER A 19 -79.91 52.92 -12.48
CA SER A 19 -79.40 54.30 -12.61
C SER A 19 -79.12 54.98 -11.27
N SER A 20 -79.77 54.55 -10.18
CA SER A 20 -79.50 55.02 -8.82
C SER A 20 -78.50 54.15 -8.07
N GLU A 21 -78.41 52.84 -8.38
CA GLU A 21 -77.43 51.93 -7.78
C GLU A 21 -76.00 52.16 -8.31
N PHE A 22 -75.87 52.52 -9.59
CA PHE A 22 -74.54 52.66 -10.22
C PHE A 22 -73.67 53.77 -9.60
N PRO A 23 -74.18 54.98 -9.28
CA PRO A 23 -73.41 55.99 -8.55
C PRO A 23 -73.01 55.53 -7.13
N ILE A 24 -73.88 54.80 -6.43
CA ILE A 24 -73.62 54.28 -5.08
C ILE A 24 -72.49 53.24 -5.11
N LEU A 25 -72.53 52.33 -6.09
CA LEU A 25 -71.46 51.35 -6.28
C LEU A 25 -70.13 52.05 -6.59
N ARG A 26 -70.13 53.09 -7.43
CA ARG A 26 -68.92 53.86 -7.73
C ARG A 26 -68.35 54.51 -6.47
N GLU A 27 -69.19 55.15 -5.65
CA GLU A 27 -68.75 55.76 -4.38
C GLU A 27 -68.15 54.72 -3.43
N ASN A 28 -68.78 53.56 -3.29
CA ASN A 28 -68.28 52.47 -2.45
C ASN A 28 -66.93 51.95 -2.94
N LEU A 29 -66.76 51.78 -4.26
CA LEU A 29 -65.48 51.35 -4.83
C LEU A 29 -64.37 52.38 -4.55
N THR A 30 -64.67 53.68 -4.65
CA THR A 30 -63.71 54.73 -4.26
C THR A 30 -63.35 54.68 -2.77
N LYS A 31 -64.31 54.39 -1.88
CA LYS A 31 -64.03 54.22 -0.45
C LYS A 31 -63.12 53.02 -0.16
N ILE A 32 -63.29 51.92 -0.91
CA ILE A 32 -62.43 50.74 -0.78
C ILE A 32 -61.01 51.06 -1.24
N ASP A 33 -60.88 51.72 -2.39
CA ASP A 33 -59.58 52.10 -2.97
C ASP A 33 -58.78 52.99 -2.00
N GLN A 34 -59.43 54.03 -1.44
CA GLN A 34 -58.82 54.90 -0.44
C GLN A 34 -58.39 54.13 0.82
N ALA A 35 -59.22 53.21 1.32
CA ALA A 35 -58.89 52.41 2.49
C ALA A 35 -57.73 51.44 2.23
N MET A 36 -57.61 50.91 1.01
CA MET A 36 -56.46 50.09 0.61
C MET A 36 -55.18 50.92 0.56
N MET A 37 -55.22 52.13 -0.03
CA MET A 37 -54.08 53.05 -0.04
C MET A 37 -53.59 53.39 1.38
N GLU A 38 -54.51 53.69 2.31
CA GLU A 38 -54.15 54.00 3.71
C GLU A 38 -53.51 52.82 4.45
N VAL A 39 -53.89 51.59 4.12
CA VAL A 39 -53.29 50.39 4.72
C VAL A 39 -51.89 50.18 4.17
N GLU A 40 -51.70 50.36 2.87
CA GLU A 40 -50.39 50.22 2.21
C GLU A 40 -49.39 51.24 2.78
N GLU A 41 -49.79 52.52 2.91
CA GLU A 41 -48.96 53.56 3.51
C GLU A 41 -48.54 53.23 4.95
N LYS A 42 -49.46 52.74 5.79
CA LYS A 42 -49.15 52.33 7.17
C LYS A 42 -48.28 51.09 7.27
N VAL A 43 -48.33 50.20 6.28
CA VAL A 43 -47.46 49.02 6.22
C VAL A 43 -46.04 49.45 5.85
N ASP A 44 -45.90 50.35 4.89
CA ASP A 44 -44.61 50.90 4.46
C ASP A 44 -43.91 51.67 5.60
N GLU A 45 -44.65 52.38 6.45
CA GLU A 45 -44.09 53.04 7.64
C GLU A 45 -43.59 52.06 8.72
N LYS A 46 -44.20 50.88 8.83
CA LYS A 46 -43.87 49.90 9.89
C LYS A 46 -42.66 49.04 9.57
N ALA A 47 -42.29 48.94 8.30
CA ALA A 47 -41.19 48.10 7.85
C ALA A 47 -40.30 48.88 6.86
N PRO A 48 -39.56 49.91 7.31
CA PRO A 48 -38.47 50.44 6.51
C PRO A 48 -37.56 49.27 6.14
N SER A 49 -37.19 49.15 4.87
CA SER A 49 -36.48 48.00 4.28
C SER A 49 -35.12 47.66 4.92
N LYS A 50 -34.69 48.47 5.89
CA LYS A 50 -33.65 48.16 6.88
C LYS A 50 -34.13 48.61 8.26
N HIS A 51 -34.51 47.66 9.13
CA HIS A 51 -34.69 47.94 10.55
C HIS A 51 -33.34 47.80 11.26
N THR A 52 -32.94 48.80 12.03
CA THR A 52 -31.69 48.79 12.82
C THR A 52 -31.98 49.33 14.22
N HIS A 53 -31.43 48.68 15.25
CA HIS A 53 -31.48 49.16 16.63
C HIS A 53 -30.12 49.73 17.03
N SER A 54 -30.11 50.91 17.64
CA SER A 54 -28.91 51.39 18.32
C SER A 54 -28.68 50.58 19.60
N ILE A 55 -27.42 50.39 20.04
CA ILE A 55 -27.11 49.65 21.28
C ILE A 55 -27.84 50.24 22.49
N SER A 56 -28.06 51.56 22.51
CA SER A 56 -28.82 52.26 23.56
C SER A 56 -30.28 51.81 23.68
N GLU A 57 -30.86 51.20 22.64
CA GLU A 57 -32.22 50.66 22.67
C GLU A 57 -32.30 49.28 23.32
N ILE A 58 -31.16 48.61 23.53
CA ILE A 58 -31.08 47.28 24.14
C ILE A 58 -30.80 47.45 25.62
N THR A 59 -31.87 47.42 26.42
CA THR A 59 -31.79 47.48 27.89
C THR A 59 -30.81 46.44 28.42
N ASP A 60 -29.95 46.85 29.37
CA ASP A 60 -28.94 46.03 30.06
C ASP A 60 -27.75 45.53 29.23
N LEU A 61 -27.71 45.75 27.89
CA LEU A 61 -26.58 45.32 27.07
C LEU A 61 -25.26 45.97 27.48
N GLU A 62 -25.28 47.26 27.80
CA GLU A 62 -24.07 47.97 28.24
C GLU A 62 -23.55 47.44 29.59
N ALA A 63 -24.45 47.13 30.52
CA ALA A 63 -24.09 46.55 31.81
C ALA A 63 -23.52 45.13 31.65
N ALA A 64 -24.14 44.32 30.80
CA ALA A 64 -23.66 42.98 30.47
C ALA A 64 -22.27 43.01 29.82
N LEU A 65 -22.01 43.96 28.91
CA LEU A 65 -20.70 44.15 28.29
C LEU A 65 -19.66 44.62 29.30
N LYS A 66 -19.97 45.58 30.17
CA LYS A 66 -19.05 46.03 31.23
C LYS A 66 -18.71 44.94 32.25
N ALA A 67 -19.61 43.96 32.46
CA ALA A 67 -19.35 42.82 33.31
C ALA A 67 -18.46 41.74 32.65
N LYS A 68 -18.30 41.76 31.32
CA LYS A 68 -17.41 40.86 30.58
C LYS A 68 -16.01 41.47 30.53
N MET A 69 -15.20 41.16 31.55
CA MET A 69 -13.74 41.39 31.66
C MET A 69 -13.23 42.74 31.11
N ALA A 70 -12.81 43.65 32.01
CA ALA A 70 -12.25 44.93 31.61
C ALA A 70 -11.05 44.78 30.66
N ALA A 71 -11.00 45.61 29.62
CA ALA A 71 -9.98 45.52 28.57
C ALA A 71 -8.55 45.77 29.09
N ASP A 72 -8.41 46.44 30.23
CA ASP A 72 -7.16 46.75 30.91
C ASP A 72 -6.82 45.74 32.02
N LYS A 73 -7.60 44.66 32.16
CA LYS A 73 -7.33 43.62 33.16
C LYS A 73 -5.99 42.95 32.86
N THR A 74 -5.02 43.15 33.75
CA THR A 74 -3.75 42.42 33.73
C THR A 74 -3.85 41.16 34.61
N PHE A 75 -3.15 40.11 34.21
CA PHE A 75 -2.99 38.88 34.98
C PHE A 75 -1.55 38.81 35.48
N THR A 76 -1.35 38.44 36.75
CA THR A 76 0.00 38.19 37.24
C THR A 76 0.46 36.83 36.70
N PHE A 77 1.75 36.70 36.39
CA PHE A 77 2.29 35.43 35.89
C PHE A 77 2.14 34.29 36.91
N ALA A 78 2.16 34.61 38.21
CA ALA A 78 2.01 33.65 39.29
C ALA A 78 0.60 33.03 39.38
N ASP A 79 -0.42 33.74 38.88
CA ASP A 79 -1.81 33.25 38.90
C ASP A 79 -2.13 32.31 37.72
N LEU A 80 -1.20 32.13 36.77
CA LEU A 80 -1.37 31.27 35.61
C LEU A 80 -0.98 29.83 35.95
N SER A 81 -1.96 28.94 36.06
CA SER A 81 -1.73 27.52 36.34
C SER A 81 -1.42 26.66 35.10
N ASP A 82 -1.66 27.20 33.89
CA ASP A 82 -1.52 26.44 32.63
C ASP A 82 -0.80 27.28 31.56
N ILE A 83 0.49 27.50 31.78
CA ILE A 83 1.36 28.19 30.82
C ILE A 83 1.68 27.22 29.68
N GLU A 84 1.30 27.58 28.46
CA GLU A 84 1.58 26.81 27.25
C GLU A 84 3.09 26.51 27.12
N GLY A 85 3.43 25.24 26.91
CA GLY A 85 4.82 24.77 26.85
C GLY A 85 5.49 24.48 28.19
N ALA A 86 4.89 24.84 29.35
CA ALA A 86 5.51 24.57 30.65
C ALA A 86 5.53 23.07 31.03
N LYS A 87 4.50 22.32 30.64
CA LYS A 87 4.45 20.85 30.83
C LYS A 87 5.40 20.10 29.90
N ASP A 88 5.63 20.64 28.70
CA ASP A 88 6.46 20.03 27.67
C ASP A 88 7.94 20.43 27.78
N ALA A 89 8.25 21.49 28.53
CA ALA A 89 9.62 21.93 28.79
C ALA A 89 10.38 20.88 29.61
N ALA A 90 11.55 20.50 29.15
CA ALA A 90 12.40 19.57 29.88
C ALA A 90 12.92 20.21 31.19
N ASN A 91 13.29 19.36 32.16
CA ASN A 91 13.88 19.82 33.41
C ASN A 91 15.07 20.77 33.16
N ASN A 92 15.14 21.85 33.94
CA ASN A 92 16.14 22.93 33.86
C ASN A 92 16.04 23.86 32.63
N TYR A 93 14.91 23.86 31.93
CA TYR A 93 14.60 24.92 30.96
C TYR A 93 14.12 26.17 31.70
N VAL A 94 14.52 27.34 31.21
CA VAL A 94 14.14 28.64 31.76
C VAL A 94 13.26 29.38 30.77
N LEU A 95 12.27 30.11 31.30
CA LEU A 95 11.43 30.98 30.50
C LEU A 95 12.23 32.22 30.10
N TYR A 96 12.25 32.53 28.80
CA TYR A 96 12.89 33.73 28.29
C TYR A 96 12.02 34.41 27.24
N LYS A 97 12.26 35.71 27.04
CA LYS A 97 11.58 36.50 26.02
C LYS A 97 12.29 36.31 24.67
N SER A 98 11.57 35.77 23.70
CA SER A 98 12.01 35.66 22.31
C SER A 98 11.89 37.00 21.56
N SER A 99 12.54 37.10 20.41
CA SER A 99 12.66 38.32 19.59
C SER A 99 11.33 38.86 19.05
N ASN A 100 10.25 38.07 19.11
CA ASN A 100 8.90 38.44 18.67
C ASN A 100 7.97 38.89 19.82
N ASN A 101 8.51 39.27 20.98
CA ASN A 101 7.74 39.56 22.20
C ASN A 101 6.94 38.37 22.77
N HIS A 102 7.17 37.15 22.30
CA HIS A 102 6.63 35.94 22.94
C HIS A 102 7.60 35.40 24.00
N PHE A 103 7.06 34.78 25.04
CA PHE A 103 7.84 34.02 26.01
C PHE A 103 7.88 32.54 25.60
N THR A 104 9.04 31.92 25.72
CA THR A 104 9.23 30.48 25.43
C THR A 104 10.27 29.87 26.36
N PHE A 105 10.35 28.54 26.40
CA PHE A 105 11.28 27.80 27.25
C PHE A 105 12.52 27.37 26.46
N GLY A 106 13.70 27.62 27.01
CA GLY A 106 14.98 27.19 26.42
C GLY A 106 15.92 26.63 27.48
N SER A 107 16.87 25.79 27.07
CA SER A 107 17.88 25.30 28.00
C SER A 107 18.78 26.45 28.45
N ALA A 108 19.11 26.49 29.74
CA ALA A 108 20.00 27.52 30.29
C ALA A 108 21.35 27.56 29.53
N ILE A 109 21.86 26.39 29.11
CA ILE A 109 23.11 26.26 28.35
C ILE A 109 23.00 26.91 26.96
N SER A 110 21.87 26.71 26.26
CA SER A 110 21.68 27.32 24.93
C SER A 110 21.51 28.83 25.00
N LEU A 111 20.96 29.35 26.11
CA LEU A 111 20.72 30.79 26.29
C LEU A 111 21.97 31.53 26.76
N LEU A 112 22.74 30.94 27.66
CA LEU A 112 23.98 31.52 28.17
C LEU A 112 25.17 31.31 27.21
N GLY A 113 25.10 30.28 26.36
CA GLY A 113 26.17 29.89 25.47
C GLY A 113 27.41 29.39 26.22
N THR A 114 28.51 29.20 25.48
CA THR A 114 29.84 29.00 26.06
C THR A 114 30.23 30.24 26.83
N HIS A 115 30.35 30.09 28.15
CA HIS A 115 30.85 31.12 29.05
C HIS A 115 32.11 30.63 29.75
N GLN A 116 32.93 31.56 30.22
CA GLN A 116 34.15 31.27 30.97
C GLN A 116 33.98 31.74 32.41
N HIS A 117 34.60 31.00 33.32
CA HIS A 117 34.78 31.38 34.71
C HIS A 117 36.21 31.82 34.91
N LYS A 118 36.41 32.85 35.75
CA LYS A 118 37.75 33.12 36.27
C LYS A 118 38.12 32.05 37.29
N THR A 119 39.41 31.85 37.54
CA THR A 119 39.88 30.88 38.54
C THR A 119 39.27 31.17 39.92
N GLU A 120 39.10 32.46 40.23
CA GLU A 120 38.48 32.95 41.46
C GLU A 120 37.02 32.49 41.64
N ASP A 121 36.33 32.09 40.57
CA ASP A 121 34.95 31.61 40.62
C ASP A 121 34.87 30.11 41.00
N ILE A 122 35.99 29.40 41.05
CA ILE A 122 36.07 27.95 41.31
C ILE A 122 36.49 27.67 42.75
N VAL A 123 35.52 27.47 43.63
CA VAL A 123 35.76 27.15 45.05
C VAL A 123 36.52 25.81 45.19
N GLY A 124 37.63 25.82 45.92
CA GLY A 124 38.42 24.62 46.26
C GLY A 124 39.54 24.24 45.26
N LEU A 125 39.71 24.97 44.16
CA LEU A 125 40.78 24.71 43.19
C LEU A 125 42.17 24.92 43.78
N ASP A 126 42.34 25.95 44.62
CA ASP A 126 43.62 26.23 45.27
C ASP A 126 43.98 25.18 46.33
N ASP A 127 42.98 24.68 47.08
CA ASP A 127 43.17 23.58 48.03
C ASP A 127 43.59 22.27 47.33
N PHE A 128 43.02 21.99 46.16
CA PHE A 128 43.40 20.83 45.35
C PHE A 128 44.84 20.96 44.84
N ARG A 129 45.23 22.14 44.34
CA ARG A 129 46.60 22.42 43.90
C ARG A 129 47.62 22.26 45.04
N ALA A 130 47.24 22.65 46.26
CA ALA A 130 48.08 22.47 47.44
C ALA A 130 48.32 20.97 47.75
N LYS A 131 47.31 20.11 47.62
CA LYS A 131 47.41 18.66 47.88
C LYS A 131 48.32 17.90 46.89
N ILE A 132 48.45 18.37 45.65
CA ILE A 132 49.37 17.76 44.66
C ILE A 132 50.84 18.05 45.00
N ASN A 133 51.11 19.13 45.74
CA ASN A 133 52.46 19.58 46.04
C ASN A 133 53.04 19.07 47.38
N GLU A 134 52.34 18.17 48.08
CA GLU A 134 52.88 17.52 49.29
C GLU A 134 53.81 16.34 48.94
N ASP A 135 55.11 16.62 49.09
CA ASP A 135 56.24 15.70 49.34
C ASP A 135 56.68 14.69 48.26
N LEU A 136 57.11 15.18 47.10
CA LEU A 136 57.87 14.41 46.09
C LEU A 136 59.36 14.20 46.42
N THR A 137 59.83 14.37 47.68
CA THR A 137 61.26 14.24 48.00
C THR A 137 61.76 12.80 48.14
N ALA A 138 60.88 11.82 48.39
CA ALA A 138 61.23 10.41 48.56
C ALA A 138 61.45 9.64 47.25
N TYR A 139 60.90 10.11 46.13
CA TYR A 139 61.25 9.64 44.80
C TYR A 139 62.36 10.54 44.28
N GLY A 140 63.61 10.09 44.44
CA GLY A 140 64.84 10.85 44.16
C GLY A 140 64.63 11.94 43.11
N ARG A 141 64.67 13.19 43.56
CA ARG A 141 64.62 14.36 42.69
C ARG A 141 65.71 14.22 41.64
N LEU A 142 65.34 13.83 40.44
CA LEU A 142 66.22 14.04 39.31
C LEU A 142 66.36 15.56 39.19
N LYS A 143 67.60 16.05 39.29
CA LYS A 143 67.93 17.48 39.22
C LYS A 143 67.54 18.13 37.88
N GLN A 144 67.05 17.33 36.94
CA GLN A 144 66.51 17.63 35.62
C GLN A 144 65.55 16.49 35.23
N ALA A 145 64.72 16.63 34.21
CA ALA A 145 63.85 15.55 33.73
C ALA A 145 64.67 14.27 33.44
N ASN A 146 64.11 13.07 33.69
CA ASN A 146 64.69 11.82 33.18
C ASN A 146 64.46 11.77 31.67
N GLU A 147 65.17 12.60 30.94
CA GLU A 147 65.21 12.50 29.49
C GLU A 147 66.04 11.27 29.19
N TRP A 148 65.37 10.25 28.64
CA TRP A 148 66.05 9.13 28.01
C TRP A 148 67.11 9.70 27.07
N GLN A 149 68.38 9.50 27.38
CA GLN A 149 69.47 9.95 26.52
C GLN A 149 69.43 9.19 25.20
N ASN A 150 70.06 9.71 24.15
CA ASN A 150 70.11 9.05 22.83
C ASN A 150 70.73 7.63 22.87
N TYR A 151 71.49 7.30 23.93
CA TYR A 151 72.04 5.97 24.16
C TYR A 151 71.91 5.55 25.62
N ASN A 152 71.11 4.51 25.89
CA ASN A 152 70.96 3.91 27.21
C ASN A 152 71.51 2.48 27.18
N LYS A 153 72.49 2.19 28.04
CA LYS A 153 73.11 0.86 28.16
C LYS A 153 72.64 0.17 29.44
N PHE A 154 71.86 -0.89 29.29
CA PHE A 154 71.46 -1.76 30.39
C PHE A 154 72.39 -2.97 30.47
N THR A 155 73.07 -3.17 31.60
CA THR A 155 74.01 -4.28 31.83
C THR A 155 73.40 -5.44 32.61
N SER A 156 72.09 -5.40 32.84
CA SER A 156 71.32 -6.39 33.60
C SER A 156 69.90 -6.51 33.04
N LYS A 157 69.13 -7.49 33.54
CA LYS A 157 67.78 -7.78 33.06
C LYS A 157 66.86 -6.56 33.18
N VAL A 158 66.20 -6.20 32.08
CA VAL A 158 65.16 -5.17 32.05
C VAL A 158 63.80 -5.87 32.02
N THR A 159 62.88 -5.46 32.90
CA THR A 159 61.49 -5.95 32.93
C THR A 159 60.57 -4.74 32.85
N MET A 160 59.62 -4.76 31.90
CA MET A 160 58.58 -3.73 31.75
C MET A 160 57.26 -4.32 32.20
N SER A 161 56.58 -3.67 33.15
CA SER A 161 55.28 -4.11 33.69
C SER A 161 54.07 -3.55 32.94
N GLY A 162 54.29 -2.68 31.95
CA GLY A 162 53.27 -2.12 31.05
C GLY A 162 53.62 -2.34 29.58
N GLY A 163 52.79 -1.80 28.68
CA GLY A 163 53.03 -1.85 27.23
C GLY A 163 54.20 -0.97 26.79
N LEU A 164 54.88 -1.37 25.70
CA LEU A 164 55.85 -0.54 24.99
C LEU A 164 55.16 0.06 23.76
N GLU A 165 54.95 1.38 23.76
CA GLU A 165 54.36 2.11 22.63
C GLU A 165 55.46 2.81 21.81
N LEU A 166 55.43 2.65 20.49
CA LEU A 166 56.32 3.36 19.56
C LEU A 166 55.53 4.48 18.90
N LEU A 167 55.91 5.73 19.14
CA LEU A 167 55.23 6.90 18.58
C LEU A 167 55.88 7.34 17.26
N GLY A 168 55.07 7.77 16.30
CA GLY A 168 55.51 8.31 15.00
C GLY A 168 56.18 7.28 14.07
N ASN A 169 57.14 7.72 13.23
CA ASN A 169 57.90 6.86 12.31
C ASN A 169 59.09 6.16 13.01
N SER A 170 58.95 5.84 14.28
CA SER A 170 59.99 5.18 15.08
C SER A 170 60.05 3.69 14.74
N SER A 171 61.25 3.11 14.75
CA SER A 171 61.45 1.66 14.58
C SER A 171 62.10 1.06 15.82
N PHE A 172 61.64 -0.13 16.20
CA PHE A 172 62.29 -0.92 17.25
C PHE A 172 63.19 -1.96 16.58
N ASN A 173 64.50 -1.86 16.80
CA ASN A 173 65.49 -2.79 16.26
C ASN A 173 66.23 -3.49 17.38
N LEU A 174 66.18 -4.83 17.38
CA LEU A 174 67.06 -5.65 18.21
C LEU A 174 68.31 -5.99 17.40
N ILE A 175 69.47 -5.50 17.83
CA ILE A 175 70.76 -5.69 17.14
C ILE A 175 71.66 -6.58 18.00
N HIS A 176 72.22 -7.62 17.40
CA HIS A 176 73.22 -8.49 18.03
C HIS A 176 74.41 -8.63 17.08
N ASN A 177 75.63 -8.40 17.58
CA ASN A 177 76.86 -8.40 16.79
C ASN A 177 76.76 -7.58 15.49
N ASN A 178 76.25 -6.34 15.60
CA ASN A 178 76.03 -5.41 14.48
C ASN A 178 75.09 -5.91 13.36
N LYS A 179 74.30 -6.96 13.61
CA LYS A 179 73.26 -7.43 12.70
C LYS A 179 71.89 -7.23 13.32
N VAL A 180 70.95 -6.69 12.54
CA VAL A 180 69.55 -6.56 12.96
C VAL A 180 68.94 -7.96 13.01
N VAL A 181 68.45 -8.36 14.18
CA VAL A 181 67.84 -9.67 14.46
C VAL A 181 66.33 -9.59 14.37
N SER A 182 65.73 -8.46 14.75
CA SER A 182 64.29 -8.21 14.62
C SER A 182 64.05 -6.71 14.47
N SER A 183 63.13 -6.33 13.58
CA SER A 183 62.76 -4.94 13.31
C SER A 183 61.23 -4.82 13.22
N LEU A 184 60.68 -3.81 13.89
CA LEU A 184 59.26 -3.45 13.83
C LEU A 184 59.14 -1.97 13.49
N SER A 185 58.46 -1.64 12.39
CA SER A 185 58.20 -0.26 11.95
C SER A 185 56.79 -0.09 11.36
N THR A 186 56.41 1.15 11.10
CA THR A 186 55.15 1.51 10.41
C THR A 186 55.11 1.08 8.94
N THR A 187 56.26 0.74 8.36
CA THR A 187 56.40 0.34 6.95
C THR A 187 56.67 -1.16 6.76
N GLY A 188 56.83 -1.92 7.84
CA GLY A 188 56.98 -3.38 7.77
C GLY A 188 57.52 -4.02 9.05
N SER A 189 57.48 -5.35 9.09
CA SER A 189 58.06 -6.18 10.16
C SER A 189 59.00 -7.21 9.56
N MET A 190 60.16 -7.42 10.21
CA MET A 190 61.08 -8.50 9.86
C MET A 190 60.75 -9.82 10.60
N LEU A 191 59.60 -9.90 11.29
CA LEU A 191 59.09 -11.17 11.82
C LEU A 191 58.78 -12.10 10.63
N LYS A 192 59.71 -13.03 10.36
CA LYS A 192 59.55 -14.00 9.28
C LYS A 192 58.70 -15.18 9.77
N GLY A 193 57.40 -15.15 9.49
CA GLY A 193 56.48 -16.29 9.62
C GLY A 193 55.06 -15.93 10.07
N PRO A 194 54.07 -16.81 9.87
CA PRO A 194 52.73 -16.64 10.45
C PRO A 194 52.81 -16.52 11.97
N LEU A 195 51.83 -15.85 12.59
CA LEU A 195 51.73 -15.73 14.04
C LEU A 195 51.71 -17.14 14.66
N LYS A 196 52.67 -17.45 15.54
CA LYS A 196 52.75 -18.71 16.27
C LYS A 196 52.56 -18.46 17.76
N VAL A 197 51.72 -19.25 18.41
CA VAL A 197 51.61 -19.34 19.87
C VAL A 197 52.10 -20.74 20.27
N ASP A 198 53.05 -20.82 21.19
CA ASP A 198 53.68 -22.08 21.62
C ASP A 198 54.22 -22.97 20.48
N GLY A 199 54.70 -22.34 19.41
CA GLY A 199 55.29 -23.03 18.26
C GLY A 199 54.29 -23.57 17.23
N ALA A 200 52.99 -23.51 17.49
CA ALA A 200 51.94 -23.83 16.52
C ALA A 200 51.52 -22.58 15.73
N GLU A 201 51.36 -22.71 14.41
CA GLU A 201 50.73 -21.66 13.59
C GLU A 201 49.29 -21.46 14.06
N VAL A 202 48.90 -20.21 14.31
CA VAL A 202 47.54 -19.92 14.79
C VAL A 202 46.49 -20.25 13.71
N TYR A 203 46.88 -20.21 12.42
CA TYR A 203 46.13 -20.82 11.32
C TYR A 203 47.10 -21.23 10.20
N SER A 204 47.03 -22.48 9.77
CA SER A 204 47.64 -22.95 8.52
C SER A 204 46.87 -22.43 7.31
N LYS A 205 47.51 -22.34 6.14
CA LYS A 205 46.85 -21.96 4.86
C LYS A 205 45.64 -22.84 4.55
N ASN A 206 45.70 -24.12 4.93
CA ASN A 206 44.60 -25.06 4.72
C ASN A 206 43.41 -24.76 5.66
N GLU A 207 43.66 -24.44 6.93
CA GLU A 207 42.59 -24.06 7.88
C GLU A 207 41.92 -22.75 7.47
N ALA A 208 42.69 -21.77 6.98
CA ALA A 208 42.13 -20.55 6.42
C ALA A 208 41.26 -20.82 5.17
N LEU A 209 41.66 -21.75 4.29
CA LEU A 209 40.86 -22.13 3.13
C LEU A 209 39.58 -22.88 3.52
N VAL A 210 39.62 -23.74 4.55
CA VAL A 210 38.45 -24.45 5.08
C VAL A 210 37.45 -23.47 5.69
N ALA A 211 37.89 -22.56 6.56
CA ALA A 211 37.01 -21.55 7.15
C ALA A 211 36.37 -20.63 6.10
N LEU A 212 37.12 -20.27 5.06
CA LEU A 212 36.59 -19.46 3.95
C LEU A 212 35.53 -20.22 3.13
N GLN A 213 35.67 -21.54 3.03
CA GLN A 213 34.71 -22.41 2.36
C GLN A 213 33.44 -22.59 3.21
N GLU A 214 33.58 -22.80 4.52
CA GLU A 214 32.44 -22.90 5.46
C GLU A 214 31.59 -21.62 5.44
N ILE A 215 32.22 -20.45 5.44
CA ILE A 215 31.51 -19.16 5.33
C ILE A 215 30.77 -19.04 3.98
N ARG A 216 31.36 -19.50 2.87
CA ARG A 216 30.66 -19.51 1.56
C ARG A 216 29.48 -20.47 1.55
N ASP A 217 29.63 -21.63 2.17
CA ASP A 217 28.58 -22.65 2.26
C ASP A 217 27.42 -22.13 3.13
N GLU A 218 27.73 -21.43 4.22
CA GLU A 218 26.74 -20.80 5.11
C GLU A 218 26.01 -19.63 4.43
N ILE A 219 26.74 -18.76 3.70
CA ILE A 219 26.13 -17.70 2.87
C ILE A 219 25.22 -18.29 1.79
N THR A 220 25.61 -19.42 1.19
CA THR A 220 24.81 -20.13 0.19
C THR A 220 23.54 -20.71 0.81
N LYS A 221 23.64 -21.27 2.02
CA LYS A 221 22.50 -21.77 2.80
C LYS A 221 21.53 -20.65 3.19
N LEU A 222 22.04 -19.49 3.61
CA LEU A 222 21.25 -18.30 3.96
C LEU A 222 20.58 -17.66 2.74
N ARG A 223 21.23 -17.64 1.58
CA ARG A 223 20.62 -17.19 0.31
C ARG A 223 19.54 -18.13 -0.21
N LYS A 224 19.69 -19.45 0.02
CA LYS A 224 18.64 -20.43 -0.29
C LYS A 224 17.38 -20.24 0.59
N ALA A 225 17.56 -19.72 1.81
CA ALA A 225 16.50 -19.59 2.82
C ALA A 225 15.62 -18.31 2.72
N THR A 226 15.88 -17.40 1.76
CA THR A 226 15.23 -16.06 1.76
C THR A 226 14.24 -15.80 0.63
N SER A 227 14.17 -16.67 -0.39
CA SER A 227 13.14 -16.60 -1.42
C SER A 227 12.50 -17.96 -1.60
N PRO A 228 11.16 -18.08 -1.58
CA PRO A 228 10.51 -19.35 -1.83
C PRO A 228 10.84 -19.81 -3.26
N LEU A 229 11.01 -21.11 -3.43
CA LEU A 229 11.24 -21.70 -4.75
C LEU A 229 9.89 -21.85 -5.46
N GLU A 230 9.74 -21.19 -6.61
CA GLU A 230 8.53 -21.26 -7.42
C GLU A 230 8.71 -22.21 -8.61
N ILE A 231 7.76 -23.12 -8.80
CA ILE A 231 7.73 -24.05 -9.94
C ILE A 231 6.34 -24.01 -10.59
N LEU A 232 6.28 -23.54 -11.84
CA LEU A 232 5.06 -23.55 -12.66
C LEU A 232 5.00 -24.81 -13.53
N MET A 233 3.99 -25.63 -13.30
CA MET A 233 3.66 -26.80 -14.11
C MET A 233 2.57 -26.48 -15.12
N THR A 234 2.89 -26.68 -16.39
CA THR A 234 2.02 -26.42 -17.55
C THR A 234 1.61 -27.70 -18.29
N GLU A 235 2.18 -28.83 -17.88
CA GLU A 235 1.90 -30.16 -18.40
C GLU A 235 1.70 -31.14 -17.24
N SER A 236 0.85 -32.14 -17.46
CA SER A 236 0.61 -33.19 -16.47
C SER A 236 1.88 -34.00 -16.22
N GLY A 237 2.15 -34.35 -14.97
CA GLY A 237 3.36 -35.09 -14.62
C GLY A 237 3.52 -35.33 -13.13
N ALA A 238 4.64 -35.96 -12.78
CA ALA A 238 5.02 -36.15 -11.39
C ALA A 238 5.30 -34.80 -10.70
N ILE A 239 5.05 -34.75 -9.39
CA ILE A 239 5.34 -33.56 -8.59
C ILE A 239 6.87 -33.33 -8.57
N PRO A 240 7.36 -32.13 -8.94
CA PRO A 240 8.76 -31.80 -8.86
C PRO A 240 9.13 -31.52 -7.39
N TRP A 241 9.84 -32.46 -6.76
CA TRP A 241 10.30 -32.33 -5.37
C TRP A 241 11.69 -31.68 -5.33
N PRO A 242 11.83 -30.43 -4.82
CA PRO A 242 13.13 -29.80 -4.69
C PRO A 242 14.01 -30.46 -3.60
N GLU A 243 15.33 -30.37 -3.76
CA GLU A 243 16.26 -30.82 -2.74
C GLU A 243 16.17 -29.98 -1.45
N GLY A 244 16.24 -30.64 -0.30
CA GLY A 244 16.25 -29.99 1.03
C GLY A 244 14.88 -29.88 1.69
N MET A 245 13.82 -30.42 1.08
CA MET A 245 12.49 -30.39 1.70
C MET A 245 12.35 -31.34 2.90
N THR A 246 11.63 -30.88 3.91
CA THR A 246 11.23 -31.66 5.09
C THR A 246 9.72 -31.84 5.10
N ASP A 247 9.19 -32.77 5.91
CA ASP A 247 7.73 -32.97 6.06
C ASP A 247 6.97 -31.72 6.54
N ASN A 248 7.68 -30.79 7.18
CA ASN A 248 7.17 -29.53 7.71
C ASN A 248 7.34 -28.33 6.77
N THR A 249 8.02 -28.50 5.63
CA THR A 249 8.16 -27.47 4.60
C THR A 249 6.78 -26.99 4.16
N GLY A 250 6.58 -25.68 4.20
CA GLY A 250 5.34 -25.05 3.74
C GLY A 250 5.28 -25.05 2.21
N ILE A 251 4.09 -25.31 1.67
CA ILE A 251 3.84 -25.28 0.23
C ILE A 251 2.57 -24.49 -0.02
N GLU A 252 2.65 -23.47 -0.87
CA GLU A 252 1.48 -22.84 -1.47
C GLU A 252 1.25 -23.43 -2.87
N ILE A 253 -0.02 -23.74 -3.15
CA ILE A 253 -0.43 -24.33 -4.43
C ILE A 253 -1.53 -23.45 -5.01
N TRP A 254 -1.26 -22.91 -6.19
CA TRP A 254 -2.27 -22.30 -7.04
C TRP A 254 -2.56 -23.23 -8.22
N ALA A 255 -3.83 -23.47 -8.50
CA ALA A 255 -4.26 -24.29 -9.63
C ALA A 255 -5.31 -23.56 -10.46
N TRP A 256 -5.18 -23.63 -11.78
CA TRP A 256 -6.15 -23.09 -12.73
C TRP A 256 -6.69 -24.20 -13.62
N GLY A 257 -8.01 -24.31 -13.75
CA GLY A 257 -8.63 -25.18 -14.75
C GLY A 257 -8.42 -24.66 -16.17
N GLY A 258 -8.62 -25.51 -17.17
CA GLY A 258 -8.63 -25.08 -18.58
C GLY A 258 -9.86 -24.23 -18.88
N GLY A 259 -9.73 -23.21 -19.72
CA GLY A 259 -10.87 -22.43 -20.21
C GLY A 259 -11.73 -23.23 -21.20
N GLY A 260 -13.00 -22.87 -21.36
CA GLY A 260 -13.90 -23.50 -22.32
C GLY A 260 -13.66 -23.02 -23.75
N GLY A 261 -13.98 -23.86 -24.74
CA GLY A 261 -13.90 -23.49 -26.16
C GLY A 261 -15.05 -22.57 -26.57
N GLY A 262 -14.83 -21.73 -27.58
CA GLY A 262 -15.88 -20.92 -28.20
C GLY A 262 -16.85 -21.78 -29.04
N GLY A 263 -18.11 -21.36 -29.13
CA GLY A 263 -19.13 -21.95 -30.01
C GLY A 263 -19.11 -21.34 -31.42
N ASP A 264 -19.87 -21.94 -32.35
CA ASP A 264 -20.06 -21.42 -33.71
C ASP A 264 -21.56 -21.24 -34.05
N GLY A 265 -21.90 -20.08 -34.60
CA GLY A 265 -23.27 -19.66 -34.96
C GLY A 265 -23.92 -20.29 -36.20
N ALA A 266 -23.26 -21.23 -36.90
CA ALA A 266 -23.71 -21.96 -38.10
C ALA A 266 -23.95 -21.12 -39.38
N LYS A 267 -23.19 -21.37 -40.46
CA LYS A 267 -23.32 -20.62 -41.73
C LYS A 267 -24.68 -20.81 -42.37
N GLY A 268 -25.37 -19.69 -42.63
CA GLY A 268 -26.51 -19.64 -43.56
C GLY A 268 -27.91 -19.95 -42.99
N LYS A 269 -28.07 -20.18 -41.68
CA LYS A 269 -29.42 -20.45 -41.11
C LYS A 269 -29.87 -19.48 -40.01
N SER A 270 -29.00 -18.63 -39.48
CA SER A 270 -29.41 -17.66 -38.47
C SER A 270 -28.44 -16.50 -38.35
N SER A 271 -28.98 -15.32 -38.10
CA SER A 271 -28.29 -14.08 -37.72
C SER A 271 -27.55 -14.17 -36.36
N TYR A 272 -27.14 -15.36 -35.91
CA TYR A 272 -26.57 -15.58 -34.58
C TYR A 272 -25.06 -15.73 -34.65
N GLY A 273 -24.36 -15.04 -33.75
CA GLY A 273 -22.95 -15.30 -33.46
C GLY A 273 -22.82 -16.47 -32.49
N GLY A 274 -21.73 -17.24 -32.58
CA GLY A 274 -21.37 -18.24 -31.58
C GLY A 274 -21.04 -17.61 -30.24
N GLY A 275 -21.41 -18.26 -29.14
CA GLY A 275 -21.10 -17.80 -27.79
C GLY A 275 -19.63 -18.01 -27.43
N GLY A 276 -19.07 -17.15 -26.60
CA GLY A 276 -17.71 -17.31 -26.07
C GLY A 276 -17.62 -18.45 -25.04
N GLY A 277 -16.45 -19.08 -24.94
CA GLY A 277 -16.17 -20.02 -23.85
C GLY A 277 -15.99 -19.30 -22.51
N SER A 278 -16.29 -19.93 -21.39
CA SER A 278 -16.03 -19.35 -20.06
C SER A 278 -14.62 -19.68 -19.56
N GLY A 279 -14.15 -18.92 -18.58
CA GLY A 279 -12.83 -19.09 -17.99
C GLY A 279 -12.72 -20.33 -17.09
N GLY A 280 -11.50 -20.82 -16.87
CA GLY A 280 -11.21 -21.83 -15.84
C GLY A 280 -11.18 -21.22 -14.44
N GLN A 281 -11.59 -21.98 -13.42
CA GLN A 281 -11.52 -21.56 -12.03
C GLN A 281 -10.07 -21.51 -11.54
N SER A 282 -9.76 -20.58 -10.63
CA SER A 282 -8.55 -20.62 -9.81
C SER A 282 -8.87 -21.09 -8.38
N VAL A 283 -8.04 -22.00 -7.86
CA VAL A 283 -8.12 -22.47 -6.47
C VAL A 283 -6.74 -22.37 -5.83
N TYR A 284 -6.71 -22.06 -4.54
CA TYR A 284 -5.49 -21.82 -3.77
C TYR A 284 -5.56 -22.54 -2.43
N VAL A 285 -4.46 -23.21 -2.06
CA VAL A 285 -4.31 -23.87 -0.75
C VAL A 285 -2.90 -23.70 -0.19
N LYS A 286 -2.79 -23.66 1.14
CA LYS A 286 -1.52 -23.79 1.86
C LYS A 286 -1.49 -25.13 2.59
N ILE A 287 -0.46 -25.93 2.36
CA ILE A 287 -0.30 -27.25 2.98
C ILE A 287 1.16 -27.49 3.40
N LYS A 288 1.37 -28.59 4.11
CA LYS A 288 2.70 -29.11 4.42
C LYS A 288 3.13 -30.16 3.38
N ALA A 289 4.43 -30.31 3.18
CA ALA A 289 5.01 -31.31 2.27
C ALA A 289 4.51 -32.74 2.57
N SER A 290 4.35 -33.09 3.85
CA SER A 290 3.77 -34.37 4.28
C SER A 290 2.38 -34.64 3.70
N GLN A 291 1.54 -33.62 3.55
CA GLN A 291 0.19 -33.76 2.99
C GLN A 291 0.26 -33.97 1.47
N LEU A 292 1.17 -33.28 0.77
CA LEU A 292 1.34 -33.39 -0.68
C LEU A 292 1.97 -34.72 -1.12
N LYS A 293 2.78 -35.36 -0.27
CA LYS A 293 3.42 -36.68 -0.55
C LYS A 293 2.42 -37.80 -0.86
N SER A 294 1.17 -37.66 -0.43
CA SER A 294 0.10 -38.61 -0.74
C SER A 294 -0.31 -38.58 -2.22
N ALA A 295 -0.08 -37.46 -2.91
CA ALA A 295 -0.36 -37.29 -4.32
C ALA A 295 0.86 -37.68 -5.17
N LYS A 296 0.61 -38.37 -6.28
CA LYS A 296 1.67 -38.86 -7.19
C LYS A 296 1.80 -38.04 -8.46
N ILE A 297 0.68 -37.56 -8.99
CA ILE A 297 0.59 -36.91 -10.29
C ILE A 297 -0.22 -35.63 -10.16
N ILE A 298 0.23 -34.60 -10.87
CA ILE A 298 -0.53 -33.38 -11.13
C ILE A 298 -1.10 -33.50 -12.53
N GLU A 299 -2.42 -33.39 -12.65
CA GLU A 299 -3.13 -33.38 -13.91
C GLU A 299 -3.43 -31.93 -14.29
N ILE A 300 -2.94 -31.48 -15.44
CA ILE A 300 -3.22 -30.13 -15.95
C ILE A 300 -4.44 -30.18 -16.88
N GLY A 301 -5.45 -29.37 -16.55
CA GLY A 301 -6.66 -29.22 -17.33
C GLY A 301 -6.38 -28.58 -18.69
N ARG A 302 -6.63 -29.32 -19.77
CA ARG A 302 -6.51 -28.77 -21.13
C ARG A 302 -7.66 -27.82 -21.45
N GLY A 303 -7.41 -26.83 -22.29
CA GLY A 303 -8.46 -25.97 -22.80
C GLY A 303 -9.51 -26.75 -23.60
N GLY A 304 -10.76 -26.32 -23.51
CA GLY A 304 -11.87 -26.89 -24.25
C GLY A 304 -11.69 -26.64 -25.74
N ARG A 305 -11.95 -27.67 -26.56
CA ARG A 305 -11.82 -27.56 -28.01
C ARG A 305 -12.86 -26.59 -28.58
N GLY A 306 -12.45 -25.71 -29.46
CA GLY A 306 -13.35 -24.83 -30.19
C GLY A 306 -14.35 -25.61 -31.07
N ALA A 307 -15.53 -25.03 -31.30
CA ALA A 307 -16.58 -25.68 -32.06
C ALA A 307 -16.29 -25.77 -33.56
N SER A 308 -16.69 -26.88 -34.17
CA SER A 308 -16.92 -26.97 -35.62
C SER A 308 -18.14 -26.14 -36.04
N PRO A 309 -18.33 -25.81 -37.33
CA PRO A 309 -19.45 -24.99 -37.79
C PRO A 309 -20.81 -25.44 -37.22
N GLY A 310 -21.51 -24.53 -36.53
CA GLY A 310 -22.79 -24.74 -35.86
C GLY A 310 -22.78 -25.52 -34.55
N GLY A 311 -21.61 -25.94 -34.06
CA GLY A 311 -21.46 -26.68 -32.82
C GLY A 311 -21.27 -25.78 -31.59
N GLY A 312 -21.51 -26.35 -30.41
CA GLY A 312 -21.06 -25.78 -29.14
C GLY A 312 -19.58 -26.07 -28.87
N GLY A 313 -18.92 -25.18 -28.14
CA GLY A 313 -17.55 -25.36 -27.70
C GLY A 313 -17.41 -26.44 -26.64
N GLY A 314 -16.24 -27.07 -26.56
CA GLY A 314 -15.91 -28.06 -25.55
C GLY A 314 -15.71 -27.44 -24.17
N VAL A 315 -16.00 -28.21 -23.11
CA VAL A 315 -15.68 -27.86 -21.73
C VAL A 315 -14.18 -28.02 -21.50
N GLY A 316 -13.57 -27.07 -20.78
CA GLY A 316 -12.18 -27.14 -20.35
C GLY A 316 -11.97 -28.24 -19.30
N GLY A 317 -10.82 -28.89 -19.38
CA GLY A 317 -10.40 -29.92 -18.44
C GLY A 317 -10.11 -29.37 -17.05
N TYR A 318 -10.22 -30.24 -16.06
CA TYR A 318 -9.93 -29.91 -14.66
C TYR A 318 -8.44 -30.03 -14.39
N THR A 319 -7.93 -29.13 -13.57
CA THR A 319 -6.58 -29.25 -13.02
C THR A 319 -6.67 -29.84 -11.63
N ARG A 320 -6.02 -30.98 -11.40
CA ARG A 320 -6.20 -31.77 -10.18
C ARG A 320 -4.88 -32.24 -9.60
N ILE A 321 -4.81 -32.15 -8.28
CA ILE A 321 -3.87 -32.91 -7.45
C ILE A 321 -4.75 -33.78 -6.57
N GLU A 322 -4.69 -35.09 -6.79
CA GLU A 322 -5.60 -36.04 -6.14
C GLU A 322 -5.56 -35.91 -4.61
N GLY A 323 -6.74 -35.79 -3.99
CA GLY A 323 -6.89 -35.63 -2.54
C GLY A 323 -6.52 -34.25 -1.98
N ILE A 324 -6.01 -33.33 -2.80
CA ILE A 324 -5.52 -32.01 -2.35
C ILE A 324 -6.34 -30.86 -2.92
N ILE A 325 -6.43 -30.75 -4.25
CA ILE A 325 -7.06 -29.61 -4.91
C ILE A 325 -7.67 -30.02 -6.25
N THR A 326 -8.79 -29.40 -6.61
CA THR A 326 -9.38 -29.51 -7.95
C THR A 326 -9.83 -28.11 -8.38
N ALA A 327 -9.23 -27.61 -9.46
CA ALA A 327 -9.66 -26.39 -10.13
C ALA A 327 -10.48 -26.77 -11.36
N TYR A 328 -11.76 -26.41 -11.35
CA TYR A 328 -12.69 -26.76 -12.42
C TYR A 328 -12.42 -25.95 -13.69
N GLY A 329 -12.67 -26.59 -14.83
CA GLY A 329 -12.52 -25.98 -16.14
C GLY A 329 -13.75 -25.18 -16.53
N GLY A 330 -13.56 -24.27 -17.48
CA GLY A 330 -14.60 -23.43 -18.02
C GLY A 330 -15.54 -24.20 -18.93
N ALA A 331 -16.82 -23.84 -18.90
CA ALA A 331 -17.83 -24.34 -19.81
C ALA A 331 -17.66 -23.78 -21.24
N GLY A 332 -18.02 -24.56 -22.25
CA GLY A 332 -17.97 -24.16 -23.65
C GLY A 332 -19.14 -23.27 -24.08
N GLY A 333 -18.90 -22.41 -25.07
CA GLY A 333 -19.91 -21.50 -25.63
C GLY A 333 -20.95 -22.21 -26.51
N GLY A 334 -22.16 -21.68 -26.56
CA GLY A 334 -23.27 -22.21 -27.36
C GLY A 334 -23.08 -21.99 -28.87
N GLY A 335 -23.64 -22.91 -29.67
CA GLY A 335 -23.67 -22.84 -31.14
C GLY A 335 -25.07 -22.95 -31.72
N GLY A 336 -25.28 -22.45 -32.94
CA GLY A 336 -26.51 -22.66 -33.73
C GLY A 336 -27.86 -22.35 -33.05
N GLY A 337 -27.92 -21.32 -32.20
CA GLY A 337 -29.13 -20.97 -31.43
C GLY A 337 -29.34 -21.76 -30.12
N SER A 338 -28.37 -22.61 -29.75
CA SER A 338 -28.36 -23.31 -28.46
C SER A 338 -27.68 -22.48 -27.37
N GLY A 339 -28.12 -22.66 -26.13
CA GLY A 339 -27.54 -22.00 -24.96
C GLY A 339 -26.14 -22.52 -24.62
N GLY A 340 -25.39 -21.74 -23.86
CA GLY A 340 -24.06 -22.12 -23.36
C GLY A 340 -24.14 -23.34 -22.44
N VAL A 341 -23.08 -24.17 -22.48
CA VAL A 341 -22.97 -25.28 -21.53
C VAL A 341 -22.58 -24.69 -20.17
N SER A 342 -23.01 -25.31 -19.06
CA SER A 342 -22.56 -24.96 -17.71
C SER A 342 -21.42 -25.89 -17.27
N SER A 343 -20.45 -25.36 -16.52
CA SER A 343 -19.45 -26.18 -15.84
C SER A 343 -19.86 -26.41 -14.39
N PHE A 344 -19.31 -27.45 -13.77
CA PHE A 344 -19.42 -27.64 -12.33
C PHE A 344 -18.77 -26.44 -11.63
N ASN A 345 -19.54 -25.74 -10.79
CA ASN A 345 -19.20 -24.49 -10.08
C ASN A 345 -19.30 -23.16 -10.86
N GLY A 346 -20.43 -22.94 -11.54
CA GLY A 346 -21.03 -21.60 -11.65
C GLY A 346 -20.56 -20.69 -12.78
N SER A 347 -19.66 -21.19 -13.66
CA SER A 347 -19.32 -20.49 -14.91
C SER A 347 -20.17 -21.01 -16.07
N PHE A 348 -20.71 -20.10 -16.86
CA PHE A 348 -21.54 -20.40 -18.02
C PHE A 348 -20.85 -19.94 -19.31
N GLY A 349 -20.84 -20.79 -20.32
CA GLY A 349 -20.53 -20.36 -21.68
C GLY A 349 -21.56 -19.34 -22.15
N GLY A 350 -21.16 -18.47 -23.08
CA GLY A 350 -22.11 -17.54 -23.70
C GLY A 350 -23.09 -18.29 -24.59
N ASP A 351 -24.31 -17.79 -24.71
CA ASP A 351 -25.31 -18.34 -25.64
C ASP A 351 -25.01 -17.92 -27.08
N ALA A 352 -25.39 -18.76 -28.05
CA ALA A 352 -25.47 -18.30 -29.43
C ALA A 352 -26.65 -17.32 -29.59
N SER A 353 -26.38 -16.09 -30.03
CA SER A 353 -27.35 -14.99 -29.99
C SER A 353 -27.05 -13.93 -31.05
N SER A 354 -28.04 -13.09 -31.38
CA SER A 354 -27.87 -11.87 -32.19
C SER A 354 -27.71 -10.62 -31.31
N ASN A 355 -28.05 -10.74 -30.02
CA ASN A 355 -27.99 -9.69 -29.02
C ASN A 355 -26.81 -9.96 -28.09
N GLY A 356 -25.82 -9.06 -28.10
CA GLY A 356 -24.62 -9.17 -27.28
C GLY A 356 -24.88 -8.88 -25.81
N TYR A 357 -24.87 -9.93 -24.99
CA TYR A 357 -24.86 -9.82 -23.53
C TYR A 357 -23.46 -10.10 -22.99
N ARG A 358 -23.09 -9.38 -21.93
CA ARG A 358 -21.79 -9.55 -21.27
C ARG A 358 -21.84 -10.71 -20.27
N GLY A 359 -20.77 -11.48 -20.22
CA GLY A 359 -20.56 -12.48 -19.19
C GLY A 359 -20.36 -11.86 -17.81
N SER A 360 -20.85 -12.54 -16.77
CA SER A 360 -20.62 -12.19 -15.36
C SER A 360 -19.14 -12.33 -14.98
N SER A 361 -18.69 -11.45 -14.08
CA SER A 361 -17.32 -11.42 -13.58
C SER A 361 -17.23 -11.99 -12.17
N PHE A 362 -16.09 -12.58 -11.83
CA PHE A 362 -15.87 -13.23 -10.53
C PHE A 362 -14.47 -12.91 -9.96
N ILE A 363 -14.20 -13.31 -8.72
CA ILE A 363 -12.86 -13.14 -8.12
C ILE A 363 -12.00 -14.39 -8.36
N TYR A 364 -12.54 -15.57 -8.01
CA TYR A 364 -11.84 -16.87 -8.11
C TYR A 364 -12.42 -17.80 -9.17
N ALA A 365 -13.74 -17.74 -9.41
CA ALA A 365 -14.37 -18.49 -10.49
C ALA A 365 -13.96 -17.94 -11.86
N GLY A 366 -14.15 -18.76 -12.89
CA GLY A 366 -13.92 -18.34 -14.26
C GLY A 366 -14.97 -17.33 -14.72
N GLY A 367 -14.56 -16.29 -15.44
CA GLY A 367 -15.52 -15.35 -16.04
C GLY A 367 -16.45 -16.03 -17.05
N ASN A 368 -17.72 -15.67 -17.10
CA ASN A 368 -18.67 -16.26 -18.06
C ASN A 368 -18.36 -15.83 -19.50
N GLY A 369 -18.68 -16.69 -20.47
CA GLY A 369 -18.55 -16.35 -21.87
C GLY A 369 -19.52 -15.24 -22.30
N GLY A 370 -19.11 -14.42 -23.27
CA GLY A 370 -19.98 -13.42 -23.87
C GLY A 370 -20.96 -14.07 -24.86
N ASN A 371 -22.21 -13.62 -24.87
CA ASN A 371 -23.19 -14.12 -25.84
C ASN A 371 -22.86 -13.67 -27.26
N GLY A 372 -23.28 -14.44 -28.25
CA GLY A 372 -23.24 -14.03 -29.66
C GLY A 372 -23.93 -12.68 -29.88
N GLY A 373 -23.54 -11.97 -30.93
CA GLY A 373 -23.98 -10.59 -31.18
C GLY A 373 -23.08 -9.56 -30.50
N SER A 374 -21.78 -9.83 -30.41
CA SER A 374 -20.75 -8.95 -29.82
C SER A 374 -20.68 -8.91 -28.29
N GLY A 375 -21.26 -9.88 -27.58
CA GLY A 375 -21.19 -9.96 -26.13
C GLY A 375 -19.76 -10.12 -25.62
N HIS A 376 -19.38 -9.40 -24.56
CA HIS A 376 -18.03 -9.48 -24.01
C HIS A 376 -17.92 -10.57 -22.96
N GLY A 377 -16.76 -11.22 -22.89
CA GLY A 377 -16.46 -12.15 -21.81
C GLY A 377 -16.40 -11.46 -20.44
N GLY A 378 -16.80 -12.17 -19.40
CA GLY A 378 -16.68 -11.71 -18.02
C GLY A 378 -15.24 -11.77 -17.52
N ASN A 379 -14.89 -10.87 -16.62
CA ASN A 379 -13.55 -10.78 -16.04
C ASN A 379 -13.38 -11.74 -14.86
N SER A 380 -12.13 -12.01 -14.49
CA SER A 380 -11.80 -12.68 -13.23
C SER A 380 -10.51 -12.12 -12.66
N PHE A 381 -10.38 -12.00 -11.35
CA PHE A 381 -9.12 -11.48 -10.78
C PHE A 381 -8.04 -12.57 -10.74
N PHE A 382 -8.40 -13.76 -10.25
CA PHE A 382 -7.50 -14.90 -10.12
C PHE A 382 -7.77 -16.00 -11.13
N GLY A 383 -9.04 -16.24 -11.48
CA GLY A 383 -9.44 -17.23 -12.47
C GLY A 383 -9.09 -16.83 -13.90
N GLY A 384 -9.26 -17.79 -14.80
CA GLY A 384 -9.35 -17.49 -16.23
C GLY A 384 -10.67 -16.76 -16.54
N VAL A 385 -10.78 -16.21 -17.74
CA VAL A 385 -11.87 -15.28 -18.07
C VAL A 385 -12.65 -15.71 -19.30
N GLY A 386 -13.83 -15.14 -19.49
CA GLY A 386 -14.67 -15.48 -20.61
C GLY A 386 -14.10 -15.00 -21.95
N GLY A 387 -14.29 -15.78 -23.00
CA GLY A 387 -14.12 -15.34 -24.38
C GLY A 387 -15.29 -14.46 -24.84
N GLY A 388 -15.04 -13.62 -25.83
CA GLY A 388 -16.06 -12.79 -26.46
C GLY A 388 -16.94 -13.60 -27.42
N GLY A 389 -18.23 -13.28 -27.46
CA GLY A 389 -19.15 -13.83 -28.45
C GLY A 389 -18.89 -13.26 -29.84
N ALA A 390 -19.16 -14.06 -30.86
CA ALA A 390 -18.97 -13.67 -32.25
C ALA A 390 -19.92 -12.53 -32.66
N GLY A 391 -19.53 -11.78 -33.68
CA GLY A 391 -20.41 -10.81 -34.32
C GLY A 391 -21.65 -11.47 -34.94
N ALA A 392 -22.76 -10.73 -34.94
CA ALA A 392 -23.97 -11.07 -35.68
C ALA A 392 -24.25 -9.97 -36.70
N ASN A 393 -24.86 -10.30 -37.86
CA ASN A 393 -25.28 -9.33 -38.87
C ASN A 393 -24.18 -8.35 -39.33
N ASN A 394 -22.98 -8.86 -39.62
CA ASN A 394 -21.78 -8.06 -39.93
C ASN A 394 -21.30 -7.13 -38.79
N GLY A 395 -21.76 -7.35 -37.57
CA GLY A 395 -21.31 -6.66 -36.37
C GLY A 395 -19.89 -7.02 -35.93
N ASN A 396 -19.35 -6.27 -34.98
CA ASN A 396 -18.05 -6.54 -34.39
C ASN A 396 -18.08 -7.81 -33.54
N GLY A 397 -16.94 -8.45 -33.34
CA GLY A 397 -16.79 -9.49 -32.32
C GLY A 397 -16.69 -8.87 -30.93
N GLY A 398 -17.21 -9.56 -29.92
CA GLY A 398 -17.06 -9.16 -28.53
C GLY A 398 -15.62 -9.31 -28.05
N TYR A 399 -15.21 -8.52 -27.07
CA TYR A 399 -13.90 -8.68 -26.44
C TYR A 399 -13.92 -9.83 -25.42
N GLY A 400 -12.79 -10.54 -25.30
CA GLY A 400 -12.58 -11.41 -24.16
C GLY A 400 -12.40 -10.61 -22.86
N GLY A 401 -12.65 -11.26 -21.73
CA GLY A 401 -12.41 -10.68 -20.42
C GLY A 401 -10.91 -10.54 -20.11
N GLU A 402 -10.62 -9.87 -19.01
CA GLU A 402 -9.27 -9.60 -18.51
C GLU A 402 -9.07 -10.19 -17.12
N SER A 403 -7.85 -10.71 -16.86
CA SER A 403 -7.46 -11.25 -15.55
C SER A 403 -6.04 -10.84 -15.16
N HIS A 404 -5.83 -10.77 -13.85
CA HIS A 404 -4.54 -10.42 -13.27
C HIS A 404 -3.61 -11.63 -13.17
N LYS A 405 -4.15 -12.81 -12.83
CA LYS A 405 -3.37 -14.05 -12.64
C LYS A 405 -3.74 -15.18 -13.60
N GLY A 406 -4.95 -15.18 -14.13
CA GLY A 406 -5.40 -16.14 -15.13
C GLY A 406 -5.21 -15.64 -16.56
N GLY A 407 -5.47 -16.53 -17.51
CA GLY A 407 -5.39 -16.24 -18.92
C GLY A 407 -6.52 -15.34 -19.40
N ARG A 408 -6.22 -14.50 -20.41
CA ARG A 408 -7.21 -13.65 -21.09
C ARG A 408 -8.15 -14.47 -21.96
N GLY A 409 -9.33 -13.92 -22.21
CA GLY A 409 -10.29 -14.51 -23.15
C GLY A 409 -9.95 -14.10 -24.57
N GLY A 410 -10.18 -15.00 -25.52
CA GLY A 410 -10.12 -14.67 -26.93
C GLY A 410 -11.27 -13.75 -27.33
N LYS A 411 -11.04 -12.88 -28.31
CA LYS A 411 -12.08 -12.05 -28.92
C LYS A 411 -12.98 -12.89 -29.80
N GLY A 412 -14.25 -12.54 -29.92
CA GLY A 412 -15.13 -13.12 -30.92
C GLY A 412 -14.72 -12.69 -32.33
N CYS A 413 -15.05 -13.51 -33.33
CA CYS A 413 -14.80 -13.17 -34.72
C CYS A 413 -15.66 -11.97 -35.15
N LYS A 414 -15.14 -11.13 -36.06
CA LYS A 414 -15.86 -9.99 -36.64
C LYS A 414 -16.69 -10.43 -37.85
N GLY A 415 -17.75 -9.67 -38.14
CA GLY A 415 -18.53 -9.85 -39.36
C GLY A 415 -19.49 -11.03 -39.27
N SER A 416 -19.72 -11.72 -40.39
CA SER A 416 -20.39 -13.02 -40.44
C SER A 416 -19.47 -14.18 -40.04
N GLY A 417 -18.31 -13.89 -39.44
CA GLY A 417 -17.46 -14.88 -38.78
C GLY A 417 -18.14 -15.34 -37.51
N GLN A 418 -18.66 -16.56 -37.53
CA GLN A 418 -19.60 -17.08 -36.53
C GLN A 418 -18.93 -17.65 -35.27
N GLY A 419 -17.60 -17.62 -35.19
CA GLY A 419 -16.82 -18.21 -34.11
C GLY A 419 -16.68 -17.32 -32.88
N GLY A 420 -17.11 -17.83 -31.73
CA GLY A 420 -16.81 -17.23 -30.42
C GLY A 420 -15.35 -17.46 -30.03
N GLY A 421 -14.80 -16.55 -29.22
CA GLY A 421 -13.47 -16.69 -28.63
C GLY A 421 -13.45 -17.74 -27.52
N GLY A 422 -12.30 -18.40 -27.35
CA GLY A 422 -12.08 -19.32 -26.23
C GLY A 422 -11.93 -18.59 -24.90
N GLY A 423 -12.37 -19.23 -23.82
CA GLY A 423 -12.12 -18.74 -22.46
C GLY A 423 -10.67 -18.98 -22.03
N GLY A 424 -10.16 -18.15 -21.13
CA GLY A 424 -8.82 -18.30 -20.57
C GLY A 424 -8.77 -19.39 -19.48
N GLY A 425 -7.65 -20.09 -19.38
CA GLY A 425 -7.28 -20.92 -18.23
C GLY A 425 -6.26 -20.18 -17.37
N TYR A 426 -5.06 -20.75 -17.20
CA TYR A 426 -3.87 -19.95 -16.90
C TYR A 426 -3.34 -19.27 -18.17
N PHE A 427 -3.38 -20.01 -19.29
CA PHE A 427 -3.04 -19.48 -20.60
C PHE A 427 -4.25 -18.78 -21.25
N PRO A 428 -4.01 -17.80 -22.15
CA PRO A 428 -5.08 -17.14 -22.86
C PRO A 428 -5.83 -18.12 -23.78
N GLY A 429 -7.13 -17.88 -23.95
CA GLY A 429 -7.94 -18.50 -24.99
C GLY A 429 -7.71 -17.87 -26.36
N GLU A 430 -8.01 -18.62 -27.42
CA GLU A 430 -7.78 -18.19 -28.80
C GLU A 430 -8.91 -17.27 -29.32
N ASP A 431 -8.54 -16.29 -30.14
CA ASP A 431 -9.46 -15.38 -30.82
C ASP A 431 -10.27 -16.13 -31.88
N GLY A 432 -11.61 -15.98 -31.85
CA GLY A 432 -12.58 -16.61 -32.71
C GLY A 432 -12.31 -16.47 -34.21
N GLY A 433 -12.43 -17.59 -34.92
CA GLY A 433 -12.19 -17.69 -36.35
C GLY A 433 -13.45 -17.66 -37.22
N VAL A 434 -13.26 -17.51 -38.53
CA VAL A 434 -14.37 -17.55 -39.49
C VAL A 434 -14.89 -18.98 -39.62
N GLY A 435 -16.09 -19.25 -39.09
CA GLY A 435 -16.76 -20.54 -39.21
C GLY A 435 -16.21 -21.63 -38.29
N LYS A 436 -15.49 -21.25 -37.23
CA LYS A 436 -15.11 -22.15 -36.14
C LYS A 436 -14.99 -21.36 -34.84
N GLY A 437 -15.53 -21.90 -33.76
CA GLY A 437 -15.15 -21.47 -32.43
C GLY A 437 -13.72 -21.91 -32.14
N GLU A 438 -13.03 -21.21 -31.25
CA GLU A 438 -11.59 -21.44 -31.03
C GLU A 438 -11.31 -21.97 -29.61
N ASN A 439 -10.10 -22.47 -29.40
CA ASN A 439 -9.80 -23.25 -28.21
C ASN A 439 -9.70 -22.39 -26.96
N GLY A 440 -10.15 -22.93 -25.84
CA GLY A 440 -9.85 -22.37 -24.53
C GLY A 440 -8.37 -22.50 -24.19
N GLY A 441 -7.90 -21.65 -23.28
CA GLY A 441 -6.54 -21.72 -22.77
C GLY A 441 -6.34 -22.88 -21.79
N ASN A 442 -5.16 -23.49 -21.78
CA ASN A 442 -4.81 -24.53 -20.82
C ASN A 442 -4.74 -23.96 -19.38
N GLY A 443 -5.00 -24.83 -18.42
CA GLY A 443 -4.72 -24.60 -17.00
C GLY A 443 -3.23 -24.67 -16.67
N ALA A 444 -2.91 -24.51 -15.40
CA ALA A 444 -1.56 -24.69 -14.85
C ALA A 444 -1.62 -24.94 -13.34
N VAL A 445 -0.50 -25.34 -12.75
CA VAL A 445 -0.29 -25.33 -11.29
C VAL A 445 0.99 -24.58 -10.97
N LEU A 446 0.94 -23.63 -10.04
CA LEU A 446 2.11 -22.99 -9.46
C LEU A 446 2.33 -23.52 -8.04
N LEU A 447 3.48 -24.14 -7.83
CA LEU A 447 3.95 -24.63 -6.54
C LEU A 447 4.99 -23.64 -5.99
N ILE A 448 4.81 -23.22 -4.75
CA ILE A 448 5.71 -22.29 -4.06
C ILE A 448 6.19 -22.97 -2.78
N PHE A 449 7.47 -23.30 -2.73
CA PHE A 449 8.09 -24.05 -1.63
C PHE A 449 8.88 -23.13 -0.71
N PHE A 450 8.61 -23.21 0.60
CA PHE A 450 9.28 -22.42 1.64
C PHE A 450 10.31 -23.29 2.35
N ILE A 451 11.48 -23.46 1.72
CA ILE A 451 12.55 -24.41 2.08
C ILE A 451 13.58 -23.76 3.00
#